data_AF-A0A1C3REZ5-F1
#
_entry.id   AF-A0A1C3REZ5-F1
#
_cell.length_a   1.000
_cell.length_b   1.000
_cell.length_c   1.000
_cell.angle_alpha   90.00
_cell.angle_beta   90.00
_cell.angle_gamma   90.00
#
_symmetry.space_group_name_H-M   'P 1'
#
loop_
_entity.id
_entity.type
_entity.pdbx_description
1 polymer ?
#
loop_
_entity_poly.entity_id
_entity_poly.type
_entity_poly.pdbx_seq_one_letter_code
_entity_poly.pdbx_strand_id
1 'polypeptide(L)'
;MDHIAQFNQRASQDAALLDLYLFGWFDAKGDGGDYGLNIGPVQNTFQTLISTTYMFQPEPQFTLQCRAFQMTKAQFDYLQDHDLDTEDFLSQLGPLPEVAYSLDLSNFKDAASALEAMQALCAS
;
A
#
# COMPACT_ATOMS: atom_id res chain seq x y z
N MET A 1 14.52 -2.96 21.38
CA MET A 1 13.29 -2.35 21.93
C MET A 1 12.12 -3.15 21.37
N ASP A 2 11.09 -3.47 22.16
CA ASP A 2 9.94 -4.24 21.66
C ASP A 2 8.97 -3.29 20.95
N HIS A 3 9.02 -3.26 19.62
CA HIS A 3 8.18 -2.39 18.81
C HIS A 3 6.73 -2.88 18.75
N ILE A 4 6.51 -4.19 18.82
CA ILE A 4 5.16 -4.78 18.78
C ILE A 4 4.40 -4.41 20.05
N ALA A 5 5.01 -4.58 21.23
CA ALA A 5 4.38 -4.21 22.49
C ALA A 5 4.03 -2.72 22.55
N GLN A 6 4.94 -1.86 22.08
CA GLN A 6 4.71 -0.41 22.01
C GLN A 6 3.63 -0.03 21.01
N PHE A 7 3.62 -0.64 19.83
CA PHE A 7 2.58 -0.42 18.83
C PHE A 7 1.21 -0.80 19.39
N ASN A 8 1.09 -1.96 20.06
CA ASN A 8 -0.16 -2.43 20.63
C ASN A 8 -0.65 -1.56 21.80
N GLN A 9 0.25 -0.95 22.58
CA GLN A 9 -0.14 0.03 23.62
C GLN A 9 -0.83 1.28 23.05
N ARG A 10 -0.64 1.57 21.76
CA ARG A 10 -1.26 2.71 21.07
C ARG A 10 -2.64 2.37 20.51
N ALA A 11 -3.02 1.09 20.50
CA ALA A 11 -4.39 0.68 20.20
C ALA A 11 -5.29 1.01 21.40
N SER A 12 -6.12 2.05 21.28
CA SER A 12 -7.19 2.33 22.25
C SER A 12 -8.52 1.82 21.72
N GLN A 13 -9.31 1.15 22.57
CA GLN A 13 -10.60 0.58 22.19
C GLN A 13 -11.64 1.64 21.78
N ASP A 14 -11.52 2.86 22.32
CA ASP A 14 -12.44 3.96 22.04
C ASP A 14 -11.93 4.93 20.95
N ALA A 15 -10.76 4.67 20.37
CA ALA A 15 -10.18 5.54 19.36
C ALA A 15 -10.77 5.26 17.97
N ALA A 16 -11.02 6.33 17.21
CA ALA A 16 -11.39 6.23 15.81
C ALA A 16 -10.25 5.56 15.01
N LEU A 17 -10.61 4.58 14.18
CA LEU A 17 -9.69 3.92 13.26
C LEU A 17 -9.54 4.78 12.00
N LEU A 18 -8.31 4.83 11.48
CA LEU A 18 -8.02 5.38 10.18
C LEU A 18 -8.18 4.29 9.12
N ASP A 19 -8.85 4.63 8.03
CA ASP A 19 -8.83 3.83 6.81
C ASP A 19 -7.51 4.12 6.07
N LEU A 20 -6.69 3.07 5.97
CA LEU A 20 -5.36 3.11 5.38
C LEU A 20 -5.26 2.11 4.26
N TYR A 21 -4.27 2.33 3.41
CA TYR A 21 -3.98 1.45 2.29
C TYR A 21 -2.50 1.15 2.23
N LEU A 22 -2.15 -0.13 2.37
CA LEU A 22 -0.79 -0.63 2.17
C LEU A 22 -0.61 -0.89 0.68
N PHE A 23 0.27 -0.12 0.05
CA PHE A 23 0.61 -0.28 -1.36
C PHE A 23 1.87 -1.09 -1.50
N GLY A 24 1.93 -1.94 -2.51
CA GLY A 24 3.11 -2.69 -2.85
C GLY A 24 3.13 -3.11 -4.31
N TRP A 25 4.12 -3.90 -4.66
CA TRP A 25 4.26 -4.47 -5.99
C TRP A 25 4.77 -5.90 -5.92
N PHE A 26 4.54 -6.66 -6.98
CA PHE A 26 5.19 -7.94 -7.22
C PHE A 26 5.50 -8.13 -8.69
N ASP A 27 6.62 -8.79 -9.01
CA ASP A 27 6.98 -9.19 -10.36
C ASP A 27 6.38 -10.55 -10.75
N ALA A 28 6.67 -11.01 -11.97
CA ALA A 28 6.20 -12.31 -12.46
C ALA A 28 6.72 -13.53 -11.67
N LYS A 29 7.75 -13.37 -10.84
CA LYS A 29 8.30 -14.43 -9.98
C LYS A 29 7.65 -14.44 -8.60
N GLY A 30 6.86 -13.42 -8.28
CA GLY A 30 6.31 -13.19 -6.95
C GLY A 30 7.27 -12.47 -6.02
N ASP A 31 8.41 -11.97 -6.52
CA ASP A 31 9.30 -11.10 -5.76
C ASP A 31 8.67 -9.71 -5.71
N GLY A 32 8.71 -9.06 -4.55
CA GLY A 32 7.99 -7.82 -4.34
C GLY A 32 8.38 -7.11 -3.05
N GLY A 33 7.75 -5.98 -2.81
CA GLY A 33 7.85 -5.22 -1.57
C GLY A 33 6.82 -4.10 -1.52
N ASP A 34 6.82 -3.36 -0.43
CA ASP A 34 5.87 -2.27 -0.23
C ASP A 34 6.39 -0.90 -0.68
N TYR A 35 5.43 -0.03 -0.99
CA TYR A 35 5.60 1.41 -1.13
C TYR A 35 5.15 2.17 0.13
N GLY A 36 4.73 1.45 1.18
CA GLY A 36 4.24 2.00 2.43
C GLY A 36 2.72 2.12 2.55
N LEU A 37 2.31 2.59 3.73
CA LEU A 37 0.93 2.90 4.09
C LEU A 37 0.59 4.35 3.78
N ASN A 38 -0.56 4.57 3.16
CA ASN A 38 -1.09 5.92 2.93
C ASN A 38 -2.50 6.08 3.49
N ILE A 39 -2.77 7.29 3.98
CA ILE A 39 -4.12 7.76 4.32
C ILE A 39 -4.72 8.44 3.09
N GLY A 40 -6.02 8.24 2.86
CA GLY A 40 -6.79 9.00 1.89
C GLY A 40 -7.15 8.23 0.62
N PRO A 41 -7.52 8.93 -0.46
CA PRO A 41 -8.05 8.28 -1.67
C PRO A 41 -6.99 7.40 -2.33
N VAL A 42 -7.29 6.10 -2.45
CA VAL A 42 -6.45 5.11 -3.14
C VAL A 42 -5.99 5.56 -4.51
N GLN A 43 -6.88 6.26 -5.23
CA GLN A 43 -6.65 6.75 -6.58
C GLN A 43 -5.44 7.68 -6.66
N ASN A 44 -5.23 8.54 -5.66
CA ASN A 44 -4.14 9.50 -5.67
C ASN A 44 -2.77 8.80 -5.55
N THR A 45 -2.70 7.79 -4.68
CA THR A 45 -1.46 7.02 -4.49
C THR A 45 -1.15 6.19 -5.72
N PHE A 46 -2.12 5.45 -6.28
CA PHE A 46 -1.91 4.75 -7.54
C PHE A 46 -1.52 5.71 -8.67
N GLN A 47 -2.17 6.87 -8.78
CA GLN A 47 -1.83 7.84 -9.81
C GLN A 47 -0.37 8.27 -9.72
N THR A 48 0.11 8.50 -8.48
CA THR A 48 1.51 8.83 -8.22
C THR A 48 2.42 7.67 -8.63
N LEU A 49 2.16 6.46 -8.12
CA LEU A 49 2.98 5.27 -8.40
C LEU A 49 3.05 4.93 -9.90
N ILE A 50 1.93 4.99 -10.62
CA ILE A 50 1.88 4.76 -12.06
C ILE A 50 2.69 5.83 -12.79
N SER A 51 2.45 7.10 -12.49
CA SER A 51 3.14 8.21 -13.18
C SER A 51 4.64 8.17 -12.97
N THR A 52 5.10 7.90 -11.75
CA THR A 52 6.54 7.77 -11.45
C THR A 52 7.14 6.54 -12.09
N THR A 53 6.43 5.40 -12.06
CA THR A 53 6.91 4.15 -12.68
C THR A 53 7.20 4.36 -14.16
N TYR A 54 6.25 4.87 -14.93
CA TYR A 54 6.42 5.06 -16.37
C TYR A 54 7.44 6.14 -16.74
N MET A 55 7.78 7.05 -15.82
CA MET A 55 8.86 8.01 -16.02
C MET A 55 10.24 7.35 -16.02
N PHE A 56 10.45 6.33 -15.19
CA PHE A 56 11.74 5.66 -15.01
C PHE A 56 11.82 4.30 -15.72
N GLN A 57 10.69 3.65 -15.93
CA GLN A 57 10.54 2.35 -16.55
C GLN A 57 9.36 2.39 -17.53
N PRO A 58 9.60 2.72 -18.81
CA PRO A 58 8.55 2.83 -19.83
C PRO A 58 7.82 1.51 -20.13
N GLU A 59 8.44 0.38 -19.81
CA GLU A 59 7.88 -0.97 -19.99
C GLU A 59 7.92 -1.72 -18.65
N PRO A 60 7.07 -1.36 -17.68
CA PRO A 60 7.02 -2.02 -16.38
C PRO A 60 6.53 -3.47 -16.51
N GLN A 61 7.18 -4.37 -15.80
CA GLN A 61 6.89 -5.82 -15.82
C GLN A 61 6.51 -6.32 -14.42
N PHE A 62 5.63 -5.58 -13.75
CA PHE A 62 5.17 -5.89 -12.40
C PHE A 62 3.73 -5.42 -12.18
N THR A 63 3.12 -5.95 -11.13
CA THR A 63 1.76 -5.62 -10.72
C THR A 63 1.77 -4.79 -9.45
N LEU A 64 1.03 -3.69 -9.45
CA LEU A 64 0.77 -2.92 -8.24
C LEU A 64 -0.37 -3.55 -7.45
N GLN A 65 -0.23 -3.62 -6.13
CA GLN A 65 -1.25 -4.10 -5.20
C GLN A 65 -1.57 -3.05 -4.15
N CYS A 66 -2.79 -3.11 -3.65
CA CYS A 66 -3.26 -2.30 -2.54
C CYS A 66 -4.09 -3.17 -1.60
N ARG A 67 -3.75 -3.16 -0.31
CA ARG A 67 -4.47 -3.86 0.76
C ARG A 67 -5.08 -2.83 1.70
N ALA A 68 -6.36 -2.99 2.03
CA ALA A 68 -7.01 -2.13 3.00
C ALA A 68 -6.54 -2.49 4.41
N PHE A 69 -6.17 -1.49 5.21
CA PHE A 69 -5.71 -1.66 6.57
C PHE A 69 -6.44 -0.68 7.50
N GLN A 70 -6.59 -1.06 8.77
CA GLN A 70 -7.16 -0.18 9.78
C GLN A 70 -6.28 -0.19 11.02
N MET A 71 -5.98 0.99 11.53
CA MET A 71 -5.32 1.18 12.83
C MET A 71 -5.65 2.57 13.38
N THR A 72 -5.39 2.78 14.66
CA THR A 72 -5.55 4.12 15.26
C THR A 72 -4.53 5.10 14.71
N LYS A 73 -4.80 6.42 14.79
CA LYS A 73 -3.82 7.44 14.42
C LYS A 73 -2.49 7.30 15.16
N ALA A 74 -2.52 6.98 16.46
CA ALA A 74 -1.31 6.82 17.26
C ALA A 74 -0.45 5.64 16.79
N GLN A 75 -1.08 4.56 16.31
CA GLN A 75 -0.38 3.43 15.70
C GLN A 75 0.25 3.82 14.36
N PHE A 76 -0.49 4.54 13.51
CA PHE A 76 0.06 5.02 12.24
C PHE A 76 1.24 5.97 12.44
N ASP A 77 1.10 6.96 13.32
CA ASP A 77 2.18 7.92 13.64
C ASP A 77 3.42 7.17 14.18
N TYR A 78 3.23 6.12 14.96
CA TYR A 78 4.34 5.30 15.44
C TYR A 78 5.12 4.61 14.31
N LEU A 79 4.42 4.05 13.30
CA LEU A 79 5.09 3.46 12.14
C LEU A 79 5.91 4.50 11.39
N GLN A 80 5.34 5.69 11.18
CA GLN A 80 6.00 6.79 10.47
C GLN A 80 7.23 7.32 11.23
N ASP A 81 7.14 7.44 12.56
CA ASP A 81 8.22 8.00 13.38
C ASP A 81 9.42 7.06 13.56
N HIS A 82 9.24 5.76 13.34
CA HIS A 82 10.25 4.75 13.66
C HIS A 82 10.91 4.11 12.44
N ASP A 83 10.61 4.59 11.22
CA ASP A 83 11.20 4.14 9.96
C ASP A 83 11.22 2.60 9.83
N LEU A 84 10.11 1.97 10.23
CA LEU A 84 9.96 0.52 10.19
C LEU A 84 9.63 0.09 8.76
N ASP A 85 10.21 -1.02 8.32
CA ASP A 85 9.72 -1.76 7.16
C ASP A 85 8.26 -2.12 7.41
N THR A 86 7.36 -1.48 6.66
CA THR A 86 5.95 -1.47 7.01
C THR A 86 5.31 -2.81 6.74
N GLU A 87 5.65 -3.46 5.63
CA GLU A 87 5.11 -4.79 5.30
C GLU A 87 5.64 -5.85 6.27
N ASP A 88 6.96 -5.88 6.50
CA ASP A 88 7.56 -6.85 7.43
C ASP A 88 7.00 -6.67 8.83
N PHE A 89 6.95 -5.43 9.34
CA PHE A 89 6.43 -5.16 10.67
C PHE A 89 4.95 -5.55 10.81
N LEU A 90 4.10 -5.20 9.84
CA LEU A 90 2.69 -5.55 9.89
C LEU A 90 2.47 -7.07 9.81
N SER A 91 3.30 -7.79 9.04
CA SER A 91 3.23 -9.25 8.93
C SER A 91 3.54 -9.97 10.26
N GLN A 92 4.36 -9.35 11.12
CA GLN A 92 4.65 -9.86 12.46
C GLN A 92 3.46 -9.71 13.43
N LEU A 93 2.54 -8.78 13.17
CA LEU A 93 1.33 -8.58 13.97
C LEU A 93 0.25 -9.62 13.64
N GLY A 94 0.28 -10.18 12.43
CA GLY A 94 -0.69 -11.16 11.94
C GLY A 94 -0.70 -11.26 10.41
N PRO A 95 -1.56 -12.12 9.85
CA PRO A 95 -1.71 -12.21 8.40
C PRO A 95 -2.15 -10.88 7.81
N LEU A 96 -1.50 -10.46 6.72
CA LEU A 96 -1.87 -9.23 6.02
C LEU A 96 -3.27 -9.37 5.40
N PRO A 97 -4.06 -8.28 5.35
CA PRO A 97 -5.36 -8.27 4.70
C PRO A 97 -5.29 -8.69 3.24
N GLU A 98 -6.38 -9.20 2.69
CA GLU A 98 -6.47 -9.53 1.26
C GLU A 98 -6.27 -8.29 0.38
N VAL A 99 -5.84 -8.52 -0.86
CA VAL A 99 -5.64 -7.46 -1.84
C VAL A 99 -6.99 -6.90 -2.24
N ALA A 100 -7.21 -5.61 -1.96
CA ALA A 100 -8.42 -4.89 -2.34
C ALA A 100 -8.38 -4.47 -3.82
N TYR A 101 -7.23 -4.01 -4.29
CA TYR A 101 -7.02 -3.59 -5.68
C TYR A 101 -5.70 -4.13 -6.21
N SER A 102 -5.71 -4.60 -7.46
CA SER A 102 -4.54 -5.13 -8.15
C SER A 102 -4.54 -4.63 -9.60
N LEU A 103 -3.42 -4.07 -10.06
CA LEU A 103 -3.26 -3.53 -11.40
C LEU A 103 -1.93 -3.99 -12.00
N ASP A 104 -2.00 -4.91 -12.96
CA ASP A 104 -0.82 -5.42 -13.66
C ASP A 104 -0.37 -4.46 -14.74
N LEU A 105 0.75 -3.77 -14.49
CA LEU A 105 1.25 -2.73 -15.38
C LEU A 105 1.81 -3.28 -16.70
N SER A 106 2.13 -4.57 -16.76
CA SER A 106 2.65 -5.21 -17.99
C SER A 106 1.62 -5.26 -19.13
N ASN A 107 0.33 -5.08 -18.79
CA ASN A 107 -0.76 -5.08 -19.76
C ASN A 107 -1.03 -3.71 -20.40
N PHE A 108 -0.31 -2.66 -20.01
CA PHE A 108 -0.56 -1.30 -20.47
C PHE A 108 0.65 -0.75 -21.22
N LYS A 109 0.37 0.01 -22.29
CA LYS A 109 1.40 0.57 -23.17
C LYS A 109 2.04 1.83 -22.57
N ASP A 110 1.26 2.58 -21.79
CA ASP A 110 1.66 3.88 -21.28
C ASP A 110 0.94 4.20 -19.97
N ALA A 111 1.42 5.24 -19.28
CA ALA A 111 0.82 5.72 -18.04
C ALA A 111 -0.65 6.10 -18.21
N ALA A 112 -1.05 6.67 -19.36
CA ALA A 112 -2.42 7.11 -19.60
C ALA A 112 -3.39 5.92 -19.57
N SER A 113 -3.09 4.87 -20.33
CA SER A 113 -3.90 3.64 -20.35
C SER A 113 -3.95 2.94 -18.98
N ALA A 114 -2.83 2.92 -18.24
CA ALA A 114 -2.81 2.37 -16.88
C ALA A 114 -3.64 3.20 -15.87
N LEU A 115 -3.60 4.54 -15.97
CA LEU A 115 -4.40 5.44 -15.13
C LEU A 115 -5.90 5.31 -15.40
N GLU A 116 -6.31 5.17 -16.66
CA GLU A 116 -7.71 4.91 -17.01
C GLU A 116 -8.21 3.58 -16.42
N ALA A 117 -7.40 2.52 -16.52
CA ALA A 117 -7.73 1.23 -15.93
C ALA A 117 -7.83 1.30 -14.39
N MET A 118 -6.95 2.06 -13.74
CA MET A 118 -7.02 2.31 -12.31
C MET A 118 -8.31 3.05 -11.90
N GLN A 119 -8.70 4.07 -12.66
CA GLN A 119 -9.94 4.81 -12.37
C GLN A 119 -11.17 3.89 -12.45
N ALA A 120 -11.22 3.00 -13.44
CA ALA A 120 -12.28 2.00 -13.54
C ALA A 120 -12.26 1.02 -12.36
N LEU A 121 -11.07 0.56 -11.95
CA LEU A 121 -10.88 -0.36 -10.82
C LEU A 121 -11.32 0.23 -9.48
N CYS A 122 -11.11 1.52 -9.25
CA CYS A 122 -11.48 2.17 -8.00
C CYS A 122 -12.90 2.77 -7.99
N ALA A 123 -13.64 2.67 -9.11
CA ALA A 123 -15.03 3.13 -9.22
C ALA A 123 -16.06 2.01 -9.05
N SER A 124 -15.62 0.76 -9.04
CA SER A 124 -16.42 -0.45 -8.82
C SER A 124 -16.53 -0.82 -7.34
#